data_AF-A0A3D8MY97-F1
#
_entry.id   AF-A0A3D8MY97-F1
#
_cell.length_a   1.000
_cell.length_b   1.000
_cell.length_c   1.000
_cell.angle_alpha   90.00
_cell.angle_beta   90.00
_cell.angle_gamma   90.00
#
_symmetry.space_group_name_H-M   'P 1'
#
loop_
_entity.id
_entity.type
_entity.pdbx_description
1 polymer ?
#
loop_
_entity_poly.entity_id
_entity_poly.type
_entity_poly.pdbx_seq_one_letter_code
_entity_poly.pdbx_strand_id
1 'polypeptide(L)'
;MFLRTHKGIALVALASLSQMACYNTYTISNQELAKLESSVEPVEVVEVNANCQPTGLASLEGMDGQALAQAAAEPGVEETASDAGAQDPNCIVVPVSTVNALTVLTTDGSRERVTPFNFVMDDVQLVSPEYDLLIELDNVDGAEVREFSTWKTVATIAGVSLVAVGTFVGISLIAPDEQGFQ
;
A
#
# COMPACT_ATOMS: atom_id res chain seq x y z
N MET A 1 -14.05 41.82 -12.78
CA MET A 1 -14.50 40.41 -12.75
C MET A 1 -13.39 39.40 -12.43
N PHE A 2 -12.10 39.80 -12.39
CA PHE A 2 -10.96 38.90 -12.16
C PHE A 2 -10.62 38.58 -10.69
N LEU A 3 -11.05 39.39 -9.70
CA LEU A 3 -10.75 39.10 -8.29
C LEU A 3 -11.56 37.94 -7.67
N ARG A 4 -12.67 37.55 -8.29
CA ARG A 4 -13.57 36.51 -7.75
C ARG A 4 -13.07 35.09 -8.08
N THR A 5 -12.32 34.94 -9.16
CA THR A 5 -11.73 33.67 -9.64
C THR A 5 -10.51 33.24 -8.82
N HIS A 6 -9.66 34.18 -8.37
CA HIS A 6 -8.46 33.82 -7.57
C HIS A 6 -8.78 33.23 -6.20
N LYS A 7 -9.82 33.74 -5.51
CA LYS A 7 -10.27 33.20 -4.21
C LYS A 7 -10.83 31.77 -4.34
N GLY A 8 -11.45 31.45 -5.47
CA GLY A 8 -11.96 30.10 -5.76
C GLY A 8 -10.82 29.10 -6.02
N ILE A 9 -9.79 29.51 -6.75
CA ILE A 9 -8.65 28.64 -7.10
C ILE A 9 -7.84 28.23 -5.85
N ALA A 10 -7.60 29.15 -4.92
CA ALA A 10 -6.88 28.84 -3.68
C ALA A 10 -7.65 27.82 -2.79
N LEU A 11 -8.97 27.96 -2.68
CA LEU A 11 -9.82 27.02 -1.94
C LEU A 11 -9.86 25.63 -2.58
N VAL A 12 -9.90 25.57 -3.92
CA VAL A 12 -9.88 24.31 -4.67
C VAL A 12 -8.52 23.61 -4.56
N ALA A 13 -7.41 24.36 -4.56
CA ALA A 13 -6.06 23.81 -4.37
C ALA A 13 -5.82 23.28 -2.95
N LEU A 14 -6.38 23.94 -1.93
CA LEU A 14 -6.31 23.45 -0.55
C LEU A 14 -7.18 22.21 -0.32
N ALA A 15 -8.36 22.16 -0.95
CA ALA A 15 -9.28 21.02 -0.88
C ALA A 15 -8.82 19.78 -1.69
N SER A 16 -7.94 19.96 -2.68
CA SER A 16 -7.37 18.81 -3.42
C SER A 16 -6.22 18.14 -2.66
N LEU A 17 -5.47 18.89 -1.85
CA LEU A 17 -4.38 18.35 -1.02
C LEU A 17 -4.88 17.45 0.13
N SER A 18 -6.10 17.67 0.63
CA SER A 18 -6.70 16.84 1.67
C SER A 18 -7.17 15.46 1.18
N GLN A 19 -7.19 15.21 -0.13
CA GLN A 19 -7.68 13.95 -0.70
C GLN A 19 -6.56 12.93 -0.97
N MET A 20 -5.29 13.31 -0.80
CA MET A 20 -4.17 12.37 -0.80
C MET A 20 -4.20 11.59 0.51
N ALA A 21 -5.06 10.57 0.58
CA ALA A 21 -5.13 9.65 1.70
C ALA A 21 -3.71 9.14 2.01
N CYS A 22 -3.27 9.28 3.27
CA CYS A 22 -1.89 9.01 3.70
C CYS A 22 -1.58 7.51 3.81
N TYR A 23 -1.94 6.74 2.79
CA TYR A 23 -1.73 5.31 2.74
C TYR A 23 -0.76 4.97 1.61
N ASN A 24 0.06 3.96 1.88
CA ASN A 24 0.75 3.20 0.86
C ASN A 24 -0.11 1.96 0.56
N THR A 25 -0.27 1.65 -0.72
CA THR A 25 -0.93 0.42 -1.16
C THR A 25 0.16 -0.53 -1.63
N TYR A 26 0.13 -1.75 -1.13
CA TYR A 26 1.03 -2.82 -1.49
C TYR A 26 0.23 -4.03 -1.95
N THR A 27 0.69 -4.73 -2.98
CA THR A 27 0.08 -5.97 -3.48
C THR A 27 0.87 -7.15 -2.97
N ILE A 28 0.18 -8.11 -2.36
CA ILE A 28 0.75 -9.36 -1.85
C ILE A 28 0.21 -10.56 -2.64
N SER A 29 1.01 -11.62 -2.72
CA SER A 29 0.61 -12.87 -3.37
C SER A 29 -0.34 -13.68 -2.47
N ASN A 30 -1.01 -14.68 -3.04
CA ASN A 30 -1.86 -15.60 -2.29
C ASN A 30 -1.13 -16.33 -1.14
N GLN A 31 0.15 -16.67 -1.33
CA GLN A 31 0.96 -17.31 -0.29
C GLN A 31 1.22 -16.38 0.90
N GLU A 32 1.43 -15.10 0.63
CA GLU A 32 1.63 -14.08 1.67
C GLU A 32 0.30 -13.69 2.34
N LEU A 33 -0.81 -13.72 1.60
CA LEU A 33 -2.15 -13.55 2.14
C LEU A 33 -2.50 -14.66 3.14
N ALA A 34 -2.13 -15.91 2.86
CA ALA A 34 -2.37 -17.02 3.79
C ALA A 34 -1.72 -16.82 5.17
N LYS A 35 -0.60 -16.09 5.26
CA LYS A 35 0.04 -15.76 6.56
C LYS A 35 -0.82 -14.84 7.44
N LEU A 36 -1.82 -14.18 6.85
CA LEU A 36 -2.74 -13.27 7.54
C LEU A 36 -4.05 -13.95 7.94
N GLU A 37 -4.15 -15.27 7.79
CA GLU A 37 -5.31 -16.05 8.24
C GLU A 37 -5.52 -15.95 9.76
N SER A 38 -6.71 -16.32 10.21
CA SER A 38 -7.01 -16.38 11.65
C SER A 38 -6.17 -17.47 12.33
N SER A 39 -5.06 -17.08 12.95
CA SER A 39 -4.31 -17.96 13.84
C SER A 39 -4.96 -18.05 15.23
N VAL A 40 -4.79 -19.20 15.88
CA VAL A 40 -5.25 -19.44 17.26
C VAL A 40 -4.46 -18.59 18.27
N GLU A 41 -3.25 -18.17 17.92
CA GLU A 41 -2.43 -17.28 18.74
C GLU A 41 -2.61 -15.82 18.27
N PRO A 42 -2.86 -14.86 19.19
CA PRO A 42 -3.06 -13.46 18.83
C PRO A 42 -1.71 -12.85 18.40
N VAL A 43 -1.42 -12.90 17.11
CA VAL A 43 -0.29 -12.21 16.51
C VAL A 43 -0.73 -10.77 16.21
N GLU A 44 -0.11 -9.80 16.87
CA GLU A 44 -0.46 -8.38 16.67
C GLU A 44 0.05 -7.83 15.34
N VAL A 45 1.20 -8.33 14.87
CA VAL A 45 1.87 -7.88 13.63
C VAL A 45 2.51 -9.06 12.91
N VAL A 46 2.21 -9.24 11.62
CA VAL A 46 2.83 -10.20 10.72
C VAL A 46 3.52 -9.46 9.58
N GLU A 47 4.78 -9.79 9.30
CA GLU A 47 5.52 -9.26 8.16
C GLU A 47 5.21 -10.07 6.90
N VAL A 48 4.77 -9.38 5.85
CA VAL A 48 4.48 -9.98 4.54
C VAL A 48 5.37 -9.40 3.46
N ASN A 49 5.71 -10.22 2.48
CA ASN A 49 6.44 -9.78 1.31
C ASN A 49 5.47 -9.22 0.27
N ALA A 50 5.63 -7.94 -0.08
CA ALA A 50 4.77 -7.25 -1.01
C ALA A 50 5.55 -6.66 -2.19
N ASN A 51 4.86 -6.45 -3.32
CA ASN A 51 5.40 -5.86 -4.55
C ASN A 51 6.70 -6.52 -5.03
N CYS A 52 6.79 -7.85 -4.93
CA CYS A 52 7.95 -8.61 -5.35
C CYS A 52 8.22 -8.44 -6.86
N GLN A 53 9.46 -8.08 -7.21
CA GLN A 53 9.89 -8.10 -8.61
C GLN A 53 10.31 -9.52 -9.02
N PRO A 54 9.90 -10.02 -10.20
CA PRO A 54 10.33 -11.33 -10.65
C PRO A 54 11.84 -11.35 -10.86
N THR A 55 12.53 -12.20 -10.11
CA THR A 55 13.93 -12.59 -10.33
C THR A 55 14.03 -13.39 -11.64
N GLY A 56 14.00 -12.67 -12.75
CA GLY A 56 13.95 -13.30 -14.08
C GLY A 56 13.72 -12.35 -15.25
N LEU A 57 13.65 -11.04 -15.02
CA LEU A 57 13.76 -10.02 -16.05
C LEU A 57 14.78 -8.97 -15.61
N ALA A 58 16.00 -9.42 -15.33
CA ALA A 58 17.13 -8.61 -15.74
C ALA A 58 16.89 -8.30 -17.23
N SER A 59 16.73 -7.02 -17.52
CA SER A 59 16.62 -6.46 -18.86
C SER A 59 17.30 -7.36 -19.89
N LEU A 60 16.50 -7.95 -20.79
CA LEU A 60 16.97 -8.75 -21.93
C LEU A 60 17.72 -7.89 -22.97
N GLU A 61 18.26 -6.73 -22.57
CA GLU A 61 19.19 -5.94 -23.34
C GLU A 61 20.63 -6.30 -22.93
N GLY A 62 21.10 -7.46 -23.41
CA GLY A 62 22.54 -7.72 -23.54
C GLY A 62 23.17 -8.67 -22.52
N MET A 63 22.73 -9.93 -22.44
CA MET A 63 23.52 -10.98 -21.81
C MET A 63 23.71 -12.19 -22.73
N ASP A 64 24.98 -12.45 -23.02
CA ASP A 64 25.50 -13.37 -24.02
C ASP A 64 25.32 -14.83 -23.59
N GLY A 65 25.06 -15.71 -24.57
CA GLY A 65 24.61 -17.10 -24.38
C GLY A 65 25.58 -18.12 -23.77
N GLN A 66 26.44 -17.72 -22.81
CA GLN A 66 27.34 -18.64 -22.09
C GLN A 66 26.92 -18.95 -20.65
N ALA A 67 25.89 -18.30 -20.09
CA ALA A 67 25.42 -18.56 -18.72
C ALA A 67 24.44 -19.75 -18.59
N LEU A 68 23.92 -20.30 -19.69
CA LEU A 68 22.87 -21.32 -19.66
C LEU A 68 23.36 -22.75 -19.29
N ALA A 69 24.67 -22.96 -19.17
CA ALA A 69 25.25 -24.30 -19.04
C ALA A 69 25.50 -24.77 -17.58
N GLN A 70 25.22 -23.95 -16.57
CA GLN A 70 25.56 -24.26 -15.17
C GLN A 70 24.37 -24.36 -14.19
N ALA A 71 23.13 -24.28 -14.68
CA ALA A 71 21.93 -24.47 -13.84
C ALA A 71 21.33 -25.90 -13.89
N ALA A 72 21.95 -26.85 -14.63
CA ALA A 72 21.40 -28.19 -14.85
C ALA A 72 21.94 -29.28 -13.89
N ALA A 73 22.14 -28.95 -12.60
CA ALA A 73 22.54 -29.95 -11.60
C ALA A 73 21.84 -29.71 -10.26
N GLU A 74 20.69 -30.36 -10.07
CA GLU A 74 20.00 -30.59 -8.78
C GLU A 74 20.74 -31.70 -7.97
N PRO A 75 20.32 -32.18 -6.77
CA PRO A 75 19.15 -31.82 -5.93
C PRO A 75 19.38 -31.79 -4.38
N GLY A 76 18.38 -31.27 -3.65
CA GLY A 76 17.89 -31.81 -2.38
C GLY A 76 18.45 -31.24 -1.06
N VAL A 77 17.62 -30.51 -0.31
CA VAL A 77 17.48 -30.61 1.17
C VAL A 77 16.02 -30.30 1.54
N GLU A 78 15.52 -31.10 2.48
CA GLU A 78 14.16 -31.29 2.98
C GLU A 78 13.54 -30.10 3.74
N GLU A 79 12.21 -30.14 3.86
CA GLU A 79 11.36 -29.34 4.73
C GLU A 79 11.88 -29.26 6.18
N THR A 80 12.04 -28.03 6.68
CA THR A 80 11.86 -27.75 8.10
C THR A 80 10.98 -26.52 8.25
N ALA A 81 9.82 -26.73 8.86
CA ALA A 81 8.94 -25.67 9.34
C ALA A 81 9.67 -24.82 10.38
N SER A 82 10.21 -23.67 9.95
CA SER A 82 10.50 -22.48 10.75
C SER A 82 11.22 -21.47 9.86
N ASP A 83 10.47 -20.61 9.15
CA ASP A 83 11.05 -19.36 8.64
C ASP A 83 10.01 -18.24 8.75
N ALA A 84 10.04 -17.58 9.90
CA ALA A 84 9.71 -16.16 9.95
C ALA A 84 10.68 -15.42 9.03
N GLY A 85 10.16 -14.78 7.98
CA GLY A 85 10.91 -13.82 7.17
C GLY A 85 11.97 -14.43 6.27
N ALA A 86 11.56 -15.23 5.26
CA ALA A 86 12.34 -15.29 4.03
C ALA A 86 12.28 -13.89 3.38
N GLN A 87 13.24 -13.03 3.74
CA GLN A 87 13.46 -11.74 3.13
C GLN A 87 13.96 -11.98 1.71
N ASP A 88 13.05 -12.00 0.74
CA ASP A 88 13.44 -11.88 -0.65
C ASP A 88 13.93 -10.43 -0.86
N PRO A 89 15.20 -10.21 -1.22
CA PRO A 89 15.73 -8.86 -1.43
C PRO A 89 15.02 -8.09 -2.57
N ASN A 90 14.19 -8.77 -3.36
CA ASN A 90 13.39 -8.18 -4.43
C ASN A 90 11.95 -7.86 -4.01
N CYS A 91 11.60 -8.09 -2.74
CA CYS A 91 10.30 -7.78 -2.17
C CYS A 91 10.41 -6.66 -1.13
N ILE A 92 9.32 -5.90 -0.99
CA ILE A 92 9.15 -4.93 0.08
C ILE A 92 8.52 -5.65 1.27
N VAL A 93 9.18 -5.65 2.41
CA VAL A 93 8.60 -6.18 3.66
C VAL A 93 7.63 -5.16 4.22
N VAL A 94 6.38 -5.58 4.43
CA VAL A 94 5.30 -4.73 4.95
C VAL A 94 4.78 -5.33 6.26
N PRO A 95 4.80 -4.58 7.38
CA PRO A 95 4.18 -5.03 8.62
C PRO A 95 2.65 -4.87 8.54
N VAL A 96 1.93 -5.97 8.75
CA VAL A 96 0.47 -6.01 8.71
C VAL A 96 -0.09 -6.32 10.10
N SER A 97 -1.06 -5.53 10.52
CA SER A 97 -1.76 -5.64 11.79
C SER A 97 -3.27 -5.47 11.58
N THR A 98 -4.07 -5.62 12.64
CA THR A 98 -5.53 -5.41 12.61
C THR A 98 -5.95 -3.98 12.25
N VAL A 99 -5.03 -2.99 12.32
CA VAL A 99 -5.33 -1.61 11.93
C VAL A 99 -5.16 -1.37 10.42
N ASN A 100 -4.51 -2.29 9.71
CA ASN A 100 -4.33 -2.20 8.27
C ASN A 100 -5.63 -2.59 7.55
N ALA A 101 -5.95 -1.90 6.45
CA ALA A 101 -7.03 -2.35 5.58
C ALA A 101 -6.49 -3.38 4.59
N LEU A 102 -7.16 -4.52 4.51
CA LEU A 102 -6.85 -5.61 3.59
C LEU A 102 -8.01 -5.78 2.61
N THR A 103 -7.68 -5.93 1.34
CA THR A 103 -8.65 -6.11 0.26
C THR A 103 -8.17 -7.25 -0.62
N VAL A 104 -8.97 -8.30 -0.75
CA VAL A 104 -8.72 -9.39 -1.68
C VAL A 104 -8.98 -8.90 -3.11
N LEU A 105 -8.04 -9.19 -4.01
CA LEU A 105 -8.15 -8.96 -5.44
C LEU A 105 -8.61 -10.25 -6.09
N THR A 106 -9.72 -10.18 -6.82
CA THR A 106 -10.24 -11.32 -7.56
C THR A 106 -9.84 -11.27 -9.02
N THR A 107 -9.84 -12.42 -9.69
CA THR A 107 -9.41 -12.53 -11.10
C THR A 107 -10.31 -11.78 -12.08
N ASP A 108 -11.57 -11.53 -11.69
CA ASP A 108 -12.53 -10.69 -12.41
C ASP A 108 -12.29 -9.18 -12.23
N GLY A 109 -11.33 -8.79 -11.39
CA GLY A 109 -10.99 -7.40 -11.06
C GLY A 109 -11.84 -6.79 -9.95
N SER A 110 -12.70 -7.57 -9.31
CA SER A 110 -13.44 -7.14 -8.11
C SER A 110 -12.49 -7.01 -6.91
N ARG A 111 -12.94 -6.25 -5.91
CA ARG A 111 -12.13 -5.87 -4.73
C ARG A 111 -12.96 -6.07 -3.48
N GLU A 112 -12.67 -7.14 -2.76
CA GLU A 112 -13.47 -7.54 -1.61
C GLU A 112 -12.73 -7.27 -0.31
N ARG A 113 -13.36 -6.55 0.60
CA ARG A 113 -12.71 -6.14 1.85
C ARG A 113 -12.71 -7.31 2.82
N VAL A 114 -11.57 -7.50 3.49
CA VAL A 114 -11.39 -8.49 4.56
C VAL A 114 -10.63 -7.86 5.73
N THR A 115 -10.73 -8.44 6.91
CA THR A 115 -9.99 -8.00 8.09
C THR A 115 -8.82 -8.96 8.32
N PRO A 116 -7.57 -8.47 8.45
CA PRO A 116 -6.43 -9.32 8.79
C PRO A 116 -6.71 -10.18 10.04
N PHE A 117 -6.30 -11.44 10.02
CA PHE A 117 -6.47 -12.40 11.12
C PHE A 117 -7.93 -12.75 11.44
N ASN A 118 -8.88 -12.40 10.57
CA ASN A 118 -10.31 -12.69 10.72
C ASN A 118 -10.90 -13.25 9.42
N PHE A 119 -10.15 -14.14 8.78
CA PHE A 119 -10.59 -14.95 7.66
C PHE A 119 -9.86 -16.28 7.67
N VAL A 120 -10.44 -17.27 7.01
CA VAL A 120 -9.86 -18.60 6.81
C VAL A 120 -9.67 -18.79 5.31
N MET A 121 -8.52 -19.30 4.90
CA MET A 121 -8.23 -19.63 3.51
C MET A 121 -7.92 -21.13 3.43
N ASP A 122 -8.83 -21.89 2.84
CA ASP A 122 -8.63 -23.31 2.53
C ASP A 122 -8.17 -23.47 1.08
N ASP A 123 -7.77 -24.69 0.67
CA ASP A 123 -7.34 -25.02 -0.70
C ASP A 123 -8.37 -24.69 -1.80
N VAL A 124 -9.64 -24.51 -1.43
CA VAL A 124 -10.77 -24.33 -2.36
C VAL A 124 -11.40 -22.96 -2.24
N GLN A 125 -11.34 -22.31 -1.07
CA GLN A 125 -12.10 -21.10 -0.82
C GLN A 125 -11.50 -20.21 0.28
N LEU A 126 -11.67 -18.91 0.11
CA LEU A 126 -11.47 -17.90 1.14
C LEU A 126 -12.81 -17.56 1.79
N VAL A 127 -12.84 -17.62 3.12
CA VAL A 127 -14.01 -17.34 3.94
C VAL A 127 -13.71 -16.23 4.93
N SER A 128 -14.43 -15.12 4.86
CA SER A 128 -14.34 -14.02 5.82
C SER A 128 -15.68 -13.84 6.54
N PRO A 129 -15.81 -14.30 7.80
CA PRO A 129 -17.06 -14.25 8.56
C PRO A 129 -17.59 -12.83 8.80
N GLU A 130 -16.70 -11.85 8.92
CA GLU A 130 -17.07 -10.46 9.23
C GLU A 130 -17.84 -9.79 8.09
N TYR A 131 -17.46 -10.11 6.85
CA TYR A 131 -18.05 -9.52 5.64
C TYR A 131 -18.99 -10.47 4.91
N ASP A 132 -19.34 -11.62 5.52
CA ASP A 132 -20.13 -12.70 4.90
C ASP A 132 -19.60 -13.07 3.51
N LEU A 133 -18.27 -13.16 3.41
CA LEU A 133 -17.58 -13.28 2.15
C LEU A 133 -17.11 -14.73 1.95
N LEU A 134 -17.48 -15.28 0.79
CA LEU A 134 -17.12 -16.62 0.34
C LEU A 134 -16.67 -16.50 -1.11
N ILE A 135 -15.37 -16.70 -1.36
CA ILE A 135 -14.76 -16.63 -2.70
C ILE A 135 -14.01 -17.92 -2.96
N GLU A 136 -14.14 -18.49 -4.14
CA GLU A 136 -13.34 -19.63 -4.58
C GLU A 136 -11.86 -19.20 -4.73
N LEU A 137 -10.93 -20.02 -4.26
CA LEU A 137 -9.51 -19.65 -4.18
C LEU A 137 -8.90 -19.43 -5.58
N ASP A 138 -9.39 -20.14 -6.60
CA ASP A 138 -9.01 -19.97 -8.00
C ASP A 138 -9.43 -18.61 -8.58
N ASN A 139 -10.43 -17.97 -7.99
CA ASN A 139 -10.84 -16.61 -8.30
C ASN A 139 -10.07 -15.56 -7.48
N VAL A 140 -9.08 -15.93 -6.67
CA VAL A 140 -8.24 -14.98 -5.92
C VAL A 140 -6.90 -14.76 -6.62
N ASP A 141 -6.62 -13.54 -7.06
CA ASP A 141 -5.35 -13.14 -7.69
C ASP A 141 -4.29 -12.73 -6.63
N GLY A 142 -4.76 -12.20 -5.49
CA GLY A 142 -3.92 -11.82 -4.37
C GLY A 142 -4.65 -10.86 -3.42
N ALA A 143 -3.91 -9.97 -2.74
CA ALA A 143 -4.52 -8.93 -1.92
C ALA A 143 -3.77 -7.60 -1.96
N GLU A 144 -4.50 -6.51 -1.74
CA GLU A 144 -3.99 -5.17 -1.47
C GLU A 144 -3.98 -4.92 0.05
N VAL A 145 -2.80 -4.59 0.57
CA VAL A 145 -2.62 -4.08 1.92
C VAL A 145 -2.46 -2.57 1.86
N ARG A 146 -3.25 -1.86 2.67
CA ARG A 146 -3.10 -0.41 2.85
C ARG A 146 -2.45 -0.12 4.19
N GLU A 147 -1.22 0.35 4.14
CA GLU A 147 -0.43 0.75 5.30
C GLU A 147 -0.44 2.26 5.46
N PHE A 148 -0.62 2.74 6.69
CA PHE A 148 -0.57 4.16 6.98
C PHE A 148 0.87 4.69 6.87
N SER A 149 1.09 5.68 6.02
CA SER A 149 2.41 6.29 5.83
C SER A 149 2.57 7.54 6.68
N THR A 150 3.20 7.38 7.84
CA THR A 150 3.52 8.49 8.76
C THR A 150 4.27 9.61 8.07
N TRP A 151 5.20 9.27 7.16
CA TRP A 151 5.96 10.28 6.42
C TRP A 151 5.08 11.10 5.46
N LYS A 152 4.22 10.43 4.68
CA LYS A 152 3.26 11.15 3.80
C LYS A 152 2.34 12.04 4.61
N THR A 153 1.87 11.58 5.78
CA THR A 153 1.05 12.40 6.69
C THR A 153 1.79 13.62 7.19
N VAL A 154 2.99 13.44 7.76
CA VAL A 154 3.78 14.54 8.31
C VAL A 154 4.12 15.57 7.23
N ALA A 155 4.52 15.11 6.04
CA ALA A 155 4.80 15.98 4.91
C ALA A 155 3.57 16.78 4.47
N THR A 156 2.39 16.15 4.44
CA THR A 156 1.13 16.82 4.09
C THR A 156 0.76 17.88 5.12
N ILE A 157 0.83 17.54 6.42
CA ILE A 157 0.55 18.48 7.52
C ILE A 157 1.51 19.67 7.47
N ALA A 158 2.82 19.40 7.34
CA ALA A 158 3.83 20.44 7.25
C ALA A 158 3.64 21.33 6.02
N GLY A 159 3.39 20.71 4.85
CA GLY A 159 3.16 21.41 3.59
C GLY A 159 1.95 22.34 3.64
N VAL A 160 0.81 21.86 4.13
CA VAL A 160 -0.41 22.66 4.28
C VAL A 160 -0.19 23.82 5.25
N SER A 161 0.52 23.58 6.36
CA SER A 161 0.84 24.61 7.35
C SER A 161 1.70 25.73 6.76
N LEU A 162 2.74 25.38 5.98
CA LEU A 162 3.60 26.35 5.32
C LEU A 162 2.85 27.18 4.28
N VAL A 163 1.96 26.56 3.50
CA VAL A 163 1.13 27.29 2.52
C VAL A 163 0.20 28.26 3.24
N ALA A 164 -0.45 27.84 4.33
CA ALA A 164 -1.34 28.70 5.09
C ALA A 164 -0.60 29.92 5.66
N VAL A 165 0.51 29.70 6.38
CA VAL A 165 1.32 30.78 6.96
C VAL A 165 1.90 31.68 5.87
N GLY A 166 2.46 31.11 4.81
CA GLY A 166 3.02 31.87 3.68
C GLY A 166 1.96 32.71 2.98
N THR A 167 0.74 32.22 2.86
CA THR A 167 -0.39 32.99 2.30
C THR A 167 -0.75 34.17 3.20
N PHE A 168 -0.84 33.96 4.52
CA PHE A 168 -1.11 35.05 5.47
C PHE A 168 -0.02 36.13 5.42
N VAL A 169 1.25 35.74 5.50
CA VAL A 169 2.38 36.67 5.42
C VAL A 169 2.41 37.39 4.07
N GLY A 170 2.19 36.66 2.97
CA GLY A 170 2.14 37.24 1.63
C GLY A 170 1.02 38.27 1.47
N ILE A 171 -0.18 38.00 2.01
CA ILE A 171 -1.27 38.97 2.03
C ILE A 171 -0.89 40.19 2.87
N SER A 172 -0.31 39.99 4.06
CA SER A 172 0.10 41.10 4.93
C SER A 172 1.15 42.02 4.29
N LEU A 173 2.06 41.49 3.46
CA LEU A 173 3.08 42.30 2.79
C LEU A 173 2.58 43.02 1.53
N ILE A 174 1.53 42.50 0.87
CA ILE A 174 1.00 43.04 -0.39
C ILE A 174 -0.26 43.89 -0.15
N ALA A 175 -0.91 43.75 1.00
CA ALA A 175 -2.08 44.56 1.34
C ALA A 175 -1.71 46.05 1.35
N PRO A 176 -2.39 46.90 0.56
CA PRO A 176 -2.17 48.34 0.59
C PRO A 176 -2.61 48.90 1.95
N ASP A 177 -1.85 49.87 2.47
CA ASP A 177 -2.20 50.66 3.65
C ASP A 177 -3.40 51.58 3.34
N GLU A 178 -4.60 51.02 3.18
CA GLU A 178 -5.80 51.85 3.08
C GLU A 178 -6.29 52.25 4.46
N GLN A 179 -6.39 53.57 4.61
CA GLN A 179 -6.75 54.32 5.81
C GLN A 179 -8.06 53.79 6.41
N GLY A 180 -8.09 53.70 7.74
CA GLY A 180 -9.15 53.08 8.52
C GLY A 180 -10.57 53.55 8.16
N PHE A 181 -11.54 52.68 8.48
CA PHE A 181 -12.97 52.93 8.35
C PHE A 181 -13.36 54.35 8.81
N GLN A 182 -13.66 55.24 7.86
CA GLN A 182 -14.46 56.45 8.07
C GLN A 182 -15.92 56.15 7.69
#